data_AF-A0A8T3RQS0-F1
#
_entry.id   AF-A0A8T3RQS0-F1
#
_cell.length_a   1.000
_cell.length_b   1.000
_cell.length_c   1.000
_cell.angle_alpha   90.00
_cell.angle_beta   90.00
_cell.angle_gamma   90.00
#
_symmetry.space_group_name_H-M   'P 1'
#
loop_
_entity.id
_entity.type
_entity.pdbx_description
1 polymer ?
#
loop_
_entity_poly.entity_id
_entity_poly.type
_entity_poly.pdbx_seq_one_letter_code
_entity_poly.pdbx_strand_id
1 'polypeptide(L)' 'MHVTVGAIMLVVIWLRCVKGHFSPNHHFAFEAVAWYWHFVDVVWLGLFIFVYWL' A
#
# COMPACT_ATOMS: atom_id res chain seq x y z
N MET A 1 9.91 -8.95 2.56
CA MET A 1 10.33 -7.65 3.15
C MET A 1 9.49 -6.49 2.59
N HIS A 2 9.32 -6.36 1.26
CA HIS A 2 8.44 -5.35 0.64
C HIS A 2 6.98 -5.35 1.14
N VAL A 3 6.34 -6.53 1.25
CA VAL A 3 4.97 -6.65 1.79
C VAL A 3 4.87 -6.17 3.25
N THR A 4 5.87 -6.48 4.07
CA THR A 4 5.93 -6.06 5.48
C THR A 4 6.06 -4.54 5.60
N VAL A 5 6.87 -3.93 4.74
CA VAL A 5 7.03 -2.48 4.68
C VAL A 5 5.73 -1.81 4.23
N GLY A 6 5.04 -2.35 3.22
CA GLY A 6 3.74 -1.85 2.79
C GLY A 6 2.67 -1.94 3.89
N ALA A 7 2.67 -3.02 4.68
CA ALA A 7 1.71 -3.20 5.75
C ALA A 7 1.92 -2.17 6.87
N ILE A 8 3.18 -1.89 7.22
CA ILE A 8 3.52 -0.84 8.19
C ILE A 8 3.10 0.54 7.67
N MET A 9 3.33 0.84 6.38
CA MET A 9 2.91 2.11 5.77
C MET A 9 1.38 2.28 5.81
N LEU A 10 0.62 1.23 5.53
CA LEU A 10 -0.85 1.25 5.63
C LEU A 10 -1.33 1.45 7.07
N VAL A 11 -0.71 0.78 8.05
CA VAL A 11 -1.04 0.98 9.47
C VAL A 11 -0.79 2.42 9.90
N VAL A 12 0.33 3.02 9.47
CA VAL A 12 0.65 4.43 9.76
C VAL A 12 -0.34 5.38 9.11
N ILE A 13 -0.72 5.14 7.84
CA ILE A 13 -1.71 5.98 7.14
C ILE A 13 -3.09 5.87 7.79
N TRP A 14 -3.48 4.67 8.22
CA TRP A 14 -4.74 4.42 8.91
C TRP A 14 -4.80 5.16 10.25
N LEU A 15 -3.73 5.08 11.06
CA LEU A 15 -3.63 5.84 12.31
C LEU A 15 -3.68 7.36 12.08
N ARG A 16 -3.10 7.85 10.98
CA ARG A 16 -3.16 9.28 10.60
C ARG A 16 -4.56 9.69 10.11
N CYS A 17 -5.29 8.80 9.43
CA CYS A 17 -6.70 9.01 9.08
C CYS A 17 -7.58 9.11 10.32
N VAL A 18 -7.44 8.20 11.28
CA VAL A 18 -8.23 8.20 12.53
C VAL A 18 -7.97 9.47 13.36
N LYS A 19 -6.75 10.00 13.33
CA LYS A 19 -6.41 11.29 13.98
C LYS A 19 -6.93 12.53 13.25
N GLY A 20 -7.60 12.38 12.11
CA GLY A 20 -8.17 13.50 11.35
C GLY A 20 -7.14 14.36 10.62
N HIS A 21 -5.93 13.83 10.37
CA HIS A 21 -4.85 14.57 9.71
C HIS A 21 -5.02 14.72 8.20
N PHE A 22 -6.09 14.15 7.61
CA PHE A 22 -6.36 14.23 6.18
C PHE A 22 -7.63 15.01 5.91
N SER A 23 -7.53 15.92 4.95
CA SER A 23 -8.64 16.68 4.39
C SER A 23 -8.90 16.19 2.95
N PRO A 24 -10.14 16.31 2.43
CA PRO A 24 -10.47 15.97 1.05
C PRO A 24 -9.64 16.69 -0.02
N ASN A 25 -8.87 17.73 0.33
CA ASN A 25 -7.93 18.41 -0.58
C ASN A 25 -6.45 18.17 -0.23
N HIS A 26 -6.13 17.48 0.87
CA HIS A 26 -4.76 17.21 1.34
C HIS A 26 -4.63 15.76 1.83
N HIS A 27 -4.64 14.81 0.90
CA HIS A 27 -4.53 13.38 1.17
C HIS A 27 -3.47 12.69 0.29
N PHE A 28 -2.49 13.44 -0.23
CA PHE A 28 -1.40 12.93 -1.06
C PHE A 28 -0.62 11.76 -0.41
N ALA A 29 -0.39 11.82 0.91
CA ALA A 29 0.30 10.72 1.60
C ALA A 29 -0.51 9.41 1.61
N PHE A 30 -1.84 9.50 1.59
CA PHE A 30 -2.71 8.33 1.42
C PHE A 30 -2.61 7.79 0.00
N GLU A 31 -2.67 8.65 -1.01
CA GLU A 31 -2.50 8.25 -2.41
C GLU A 31 -1.15 7.56 -2.64
N ALA A 32 -0.05 8.15 -2.15
CA ALA A 32 1.29 7.59 -2.31
C ALA A 32 1.41 6.17 -1.70
N VAL A 33 0.81 5.93 -0.53
CA VAL A 33 0.80 4.59 0.08
C VAL A 33 -0.10 3.63 -0.71
N ALA A 34 -1.23 4.09 -1.25
CA ALA A 34 -2.08 3.27 -2.11
C ALA A 34 -1.34 2.85 -3.38
N TRP A 35 -0.63 3.77 -4.05
CA TRP A 35 0.21 3.46 -5.22
C TRP A 35 1.29 2.43 -4.89
N TYR A 36 1.98 2.56 -3.75
CA TYR A 36 2.97 1.57 -3.31
C TYR A 36 2.35 0.19 -3.07
N TRP A 37 1.16 0.14 -2.46
CA TRP A 37 0.47 -1.12 -2.20
C TRP A 37 0.04 -1.82 -3.49
N HIS A 38 -0.52 -1.07 -4.45
CA HIS A 38 -0.89 -1.61 -5.76
C HIS A 38 0.32 -2.13 -6.54
N PHE A 39 1.47 -1.46 -6.47
CA PHE A 39 2.70 -1.97 -7.07
C PHE A 39 3.09 -3.34 -6.49
N VAL A 40 3.05 -3.49 -5.17
CA VAL A 40 3.37 -4.76 -4.50
C VAL A 40 2.39 -5.86 -4.93
N ASP A 41 1.10 -5.54 -5.07
CA ASP A 41 0.06 -6.48 -5.48
C ASP A 41 0.28 -7.01 -6.91
N VAL A 42 0.55 -6.10 -7.87
CA VAL A 42 0.83 -6.48 -9.27
C VAL A 42 2.09 -7.36 -9.38
N VAL A 43 3.15 -7.05 -8.64
CA VAL A 43 4.36 -7.87 -8.59
C VAL A 43 4.06 -9.26 -8.03
N TRP A 44 3.21 -9.35 -7.00
CA TRP A 44 2.80 -10.62 -6.43
C TRP A 44 2.04 -11.45 -7.47
N LEU A 45 1.01 -10.88 -8.12
CA LEU A 45 0.24 -11.59 -9.15
C LEU A 45 1.14 -12.14 -10.27
N GLY A 46 2.13 -11.36 -10.71
CA GLY A 46 3.15 -11.83 -11.65
C GLY A 46 3.93 -13.04 -11.11
N LEU A 47 4.48 -12.93 -9.90
CA LEU A 47 5.20 -14.04 -9.26
C LEU A 47 4.33 -15.29 -9.09
N PHE A 48 3.04 -15.14 -8.74
CA PHE A 48 2.13 -16.27 -8.63
C PHE A 48 2.02 -17.03 -9.94
N ILE A 49 1.76 -16.31 -11.03
CA ILE A 49 1.54 -16.90 -12.35
C ILE A 49 2.82 -17.58 -12.84
N PHE A 50 3.98 -16.93 -12.74
CA PHE A 50 5.22 -17.43 -13.35
C PHE A 50 6.03 -18.42 -12.51
N VAL A 51 5.85 -18.45 -11.18
CA VAL A 51 6.64 -19.32 -10.29
C VAL A 51 5.82 -20.46 -9.70
N TYR A 52 4.53 -20.22 -9.44
CA TYR A 52 3.68 -21.19 -8.73
C TYR A 52 2.65 -21.86 -9.64
N TRP A 53 2.16 -21.17 -10.67
CA TRP A 53 1.15 -21.72 -11.58
C TRP A 53 1.76 -22.36 -12.82
N LEU A 54 2.68 -21.66 -13.49
CA LEU A 54 3.43 -22.14 -14.66
C LEU A 54 4.59 -23.04 -14.24
#